data_AF-A0A4D9EDE6-F1
#
_entry.id   AF-A0A4D9EDE6-F1
#
_cell.length_a   1.000
_cell.length_b   1.000
_cell.length_c   1.000
_cell.angle_alpha   90.00
_cell.angle_beta   90.00
_cell.angle_gamma   90.00
#
_symmetry.space_group_name_H-M   'P 1'
#
loop_
_entity.id
_entity.type
_entity.pdbx_description
1 polymer ?
#
loop_
_entity_poly.entity_id
_entity_poly.type
_entity_poly.pdbx_seq_one_letter_code
_entity_poly.pdbx_strand_id
1 'polypeptide(L)'
;MTVIRQIFPLSRDNNQRCMRNNHRISSLLCDPQEGYLQMLQVSNLYLYDSVLMLANAFHRKLEDRKWHSMASLNCMRKSTKPWNGGRSMLETIKKGHITGLTGVMEFREDGSNPYVQFEILGTSYSETFGKDVRRVKIQFFFP
;
A
#
# COMPACT_ATOMS: atom_id res chain seq x y z
N MET A 1 9.76 16.98 -23.03
CA MET A 1 9.98 15.63 -22.43
C MET A 1 8.76 15.29 -21.59
N THR A 2 8.21 14.08 -21.71
CA THR A 2 7.06 13.65 -20.90
C THR A 2 7.47 12.47 -20.03
N VAL A 3 7.18 12.55 -18.74
CA VAL A 3 7.46 11.51 -17.74
C VAL A 3 6.16 11.10 -17.09
N ILE A 4 5.89 9.80 -17.04
CA ILE A 4 4.76 9.20 -16.32
C ILE A 4 5.34 8.43 -15.15
N ARG A 5 4.89 8.70 -13.93
CA ARG A 5 5.32 7.96 -12.74
C ARG A 5 4.17 7.69 -11.78
N GLN A 6 4.20 6.54 -11.12
CA GLN A 6 3.29 6.25 -10.02
C GLN A 6 3.56 7.23 -8.88
N ILE A 7 2.49 7.68 -8.22
CA ILE A 7 2.56 8.57 -7.07
C ILE A 7 1.81 7.97 -5.89
N PHE A 8 2.23 8.38 -4.70
CA PHE A 8 1.61 8.01 -3.43
C PHE A 8 1.14 9.28 -2.70
N PRO A 9 0.05 9.20 -1.91
CA PRO A 9 -0.47 10.36 -1.21
C PRO A 9 0.51 10.79 -0.10
N LEU A 10 0.96 12.04 -0.21
CA LEU A 10 1.71 12.73 0.83
C LEU A 10 0.78 13.73 1.50
N SER A 11 0.65 13.65 2.83
CA SER A 11 -0.10 14.66 3.58
C SER A 11 0.62 16.00 3.50
N ARG A 12 -0.15 17.06 3.22
CA ARG A 12 0.35 18.45 3.26
C ARG A 12 0.55 18.95 4.69
N ASP A 13 -0.19 18.39 5.65
CA ASP A 13 -0.06 18.74 7.06
C ASP A 13 1.11 17.97 7.68
N ASN A 14 2.11 18.71 8.17
CA ASN A 14 3.29 18.14 8.83
C ASN A 14 2.91 17.32 10.06
N ASN A 15 1.89 17.73 10.83
CA ASN A 15 1.48 17.04 12.07
C ASN A 15 0.78 15.71 11.78
N GLN A 16 0.17 15.55 10.59
CA GLN A 16 -0.52 14.33 10.17
C GLN A 16 0.26 13.52 9.14
N ARG A 17 1.46 13.97 8.73
CA ARG A 17 2.23 13.30 7.68
C ARG A 17 2.60 11.87 8.03
N CYS A 18 3.00 11.67 9.28
CA CYS A 18 3.45 10.39 9.83
C CYS A 18 2.42 9.72 10.75
N MET A 19 1.18 10.20 10.74
CA MET A 19 0.07 9.62 11.49
C MET A 19 -0.99 9.15 10.49
N ARG A 20 -1.53 7.95 10.69
CA ARG A 20 -2.69 7.43 9.97
C ARG A 20 -3.72 7.01 10.99
N ASN A 21 -4.76 7.82 11.16
CA ASN A 21 -5.66 7.73 12.31
C ASN A 21 -4.82 7.79 13.60
N ASN A 22 -4.75 6.69 14.35
CA ASN A 22 -3.97 6.57 15.59
C ASN A 22 -2.68 5.75 15.44
N HIS A 23 -2.34 5.33 14.22
CA HIS A 23 -1.12 4.59 13.94
C HIS A 23 0.02 5.54 13.60
N ARG A 24 1.12 5.47 14.37
CA ARG A 24 2.32 6.29 14.15
C ARG A 24 3.30 5.56 13.23
N ILE A 25 3.63 6.22 12.12
CA ILE A 25 4.62 5.79 11.14
C ILE A 25 5.98 6.40 11.53
N SER A 26 7.06 5.63 11.37
CA SER A 26 8.42 6.14 11.55
C SER A 26 8.70 7.30 10.59
N SER A 27 9.25 8.42 11.09
CA SER A 27 9.54 9.63 10.29
C SER A 27 10.35 9.33 9.04
N LEU A 28 11.29 8.39 9.15
CA LEU A 28 12.12 7.89 8.06
C LEU A 28 11.32 7.43 6.82
N LEU A 29 10.09 6.92 7.02
CA LEU A 29 9.24 6.38 5.97
C LEU A 29 8.13 7.34 5.47
N CYS A 30 7.97 8.50 6.11
CA CYS A 30 6.86 9.41 5.81
C CYS A 30 7.28 10.88 5.66
N ASP A 31 8.45 11.28 6.16
CA ASP A 31 8.96 12.64 6.01
C ASP A 31 9.94 12.79 4.83
N PRO A 32 9.54 13.47 3.74
CA PRO A 32 10.37 13.60 2.54
C PRO A 32 11.66 14.42 2.77
N GLN A 33 11.77 15.13 3.91
CA GLN A 33 12.96 15.92 4.24
C GLN A 33 14.16 15.05 4.64
N GLU A 34 13.94 13.83 5.14
CA GLU A 34 15.03 12.94 5.56
C GLU A 34 15.78 12.30 4.37
N GLY A 35 15.34 12.52 3.13
CA GLY A 35 15.98 12.02 1.90
C GLY A 35 15.85 10.51 1.68
N TYR A 36 15.75 9.72 2.76
CA TYR A 36 15.58 8.27 2.72
C TYR A 36 14.32 7.84 1.95
N LEU A 37 13.23 8.60 2.10
CA LEU A 37 11.99 8.38 1.35
C LEU A 37 12.19 8.37 -0.17
N GLN A 38 13.15 9.14 -0.68
CA GLN A 38 13.45 9.23 -2.12
C GLN A 38 14.27 8.02 -2.60
N MET A 39 14.91 7.29 -1.68
CA MET A 39 15.68 6.07 -1.96
C MET A 39 14.84 4.80 -1.83
N LEU A 40 13.65 4.88 -1.22
CA LEU A 40 12.78 3.73 -1.06
C LEU A 40 12.24 3.24 -2.41
N GLN A 41 12.35 1.93 -2.61
CA GLN A 41 11.67 1.27 -3.72
C GLN A 41 10.16 1.25 -3.47
N VAL A 42 9.38 1.25 -4.55
CA VAL A 42 7.92 1.09 -4.49
C VAL A 42 7.51 -0.16 -3.71
N SER A 43 8.26 -1.26 -3.88
CA SER A 43 8.07 -2.51 -3.14
C SER A 43 8.13 -2.33 -1.62
N ASN A 44 8.99 -1.45 -1.11
CA ASN A 44 9.11 -1.20 0.33
C ASN A 44 7.86 -0.53 0.90
N LEU A 45 7.22 0.35 0.14
CA LEU A 45 5.97 1.01 0.55
C LEU A 45 4.83 0.00 0.61
N TYR A 46 4.70 -0.88 -0.38
CA TYR A 46 3.73 -1.98 -0.35
C TYR A 46 4.03 -3.02 0.73
N LEU A 47 5.31 -3.27 1.06
CA LEU A 47 5.69 -4.16 2.16
C LEU A 47 5.23 -3.61 3.51
N TYR A 48 5.39 -2.31 3.74
CA TYR A 48 4.87 -1.65 4.94
C TYR A 48 3.35 -1.83 5.05
N ASP A 49 2.63 -1.50 3.98
CA ASP A 49 1.17 -1.59 3.95
C ASP A 49 0.68 -3.03 4.08
N SER A 50 1.41 -4.01 3.54
CA SER A 50 1.13 -5.44 3.71
C SER A 50 1.19 -5.87 5.17
N VAL A 51 2.23 -5.44 5.91
CA VAL A 51 2.36 -5.72 7.34
C VAL A 51 1.24 -5.05 8.13
N LEU A 52 0.90 -3.80 7.81
CA LEU A 52 -0.20 -3.06 8.44
C LEU A 52 -1.55 -3.78 8.22
N MET A 53 -1.80 -4.29 7.02
CA MET A 53 -3.00 -5.06 6.69
C MET A 53 -3.08 -6.36 7.50
N LEU A 54 -1.97 -7.11 7.58
CA LEU A 54 -1.91 -8.35 8.36
C LEU A 54 -2.15 -8.10 9.85
N ALA A 55 -1.54 -7.05 10.41
CA ALA A 55 -1.76 -6.66 11.80
C ALA A 55 -3.24 -6.37 12.08
N ASN A 56 -3.90 -5.62 11.20
CA ASN A 56 -5.34 -5.32 11.32
C ASN A 56 -6.21 -6.59 11.16
N ALA A 57 -5.83 -7.52 10.28
CA ALA A 57 -6.54 -8.78 10.10
C ALA A 57 -6.43 -9.68 11.35
N PHE A 58 -5.23 -9.77 11.94
CA PHE A 58 -5.02 -10.53 13.18
C PHE A 58 -5.76 -9.92 14.36
N HIS A 59 -5.71 -8.59 14.49
CA HIS A 59 -6.45 -7.87 15.53
C HIS A 59 -7.95 -8.16 15.44
N ARG A 60 -8.56 -8.01 14.25
CA ARG A 60 -9.98 -8.35 14.02
C ARG A 60 -10.32 -9.79 14.35
N LYS A 61 -9.46 -10.76 13.99
CA LYS A 61 -9.68 -12.18 14.33
C LYS A 61 -9.70 -12.44 15.83
N LEU A 62 -8.83 -11.75 16.58
CA LEU A 62 -8.73 -11.88 18.02
C LEU A 62 -9.94 -11.23 18.70
N GLU A 63 -10.34 -10.03 18.29
CA GLU A 63 -11.53 -9.33 18.81
C GLU A 63 -12.82 -10.14 18.58
N ASP A 64 -12.98 -10.69 17.37
CA ASP A 64 -14.13 -11.52 17.00
C ASP A 64 -14.15 -12.88 17.72
N ARG A 65 -13.08 -13.25 18.45
CA ARG A 65 -12.87 -14.58 19.04
C ARG A 65 -12.94 -15.72 18.02
N LYS A 66 -12.56 -15.44 16.76
CA LYS A 66 -12.55 -16.39 15.62
C LYS A 66 -11.12 -16.81 15.25
N TRP A 67 -10.20 -16.74 16.20
CA TRP A 67 -8.81 -17.10 15.98
C TRP A 67 -8.65 -18.61 15.74
N HIS A 68 -7.90 -18.96 14.72
CA HIS A 68 -7.42 -20.33 14.49
C HIS A 68 -5.90 -20.31 14.55
N SER A 69 -5.33 -21.11 15.46
CA SER A 69 -3.89 -21.21 15.61
C SER A 69 -3.20 -21.69 14.33
N MET A 70 -1.96 -21.24 14.15
CA MET A 70 -1.09 -21.72 13.08
C MET A 70 -0.85 -23.24 13.23
N ALA A 71 -0.69 -23.91 12.10
CA ALA A 71 -0.36 -25.33 12.04
C ALA A 71 1.00 -25.53 11.39
N SER A 72 1.79 -26.48 11.91
CA SER A 72 2.99 -26.95 11.21
C SER A 72 2.55 -27.85 10.05
N LEU A 73 2.91 -27.47 8.83
CA LEU A 73 2.54 -28.18 7.59
C LEU A 73 3.78 -28.76 6.91
N ASN A 74 3.58 -29.78 6.07
CA ASN A 74 4.65 -30.38 5.26
C ASN A 74 4.30 -30.35 3.77
N CYS A 75 5.14 -29.73 2.94
CA CYS A 75 4.83 -29.53 1.52
C CYS A 75 4.93 -30.81 0.67
N MET A 76 5.75 -31.79 1.04
CA MET A 76 6.11 -32.92 0.17
C MET A 76 5.30 -34.19 0.44
N ARG A 77 4.57 -34.26 1.56
CA ARG A 77 3.76 -35.43 1.90
C ARG A 77 2.38 -35.33 1.25
N LYS A 78 2.02 -36.34 0.45
CA LYS A 78 0.69 -36.45 -0.19
C LYS A 78 -0.48 -36.47 0.81
N SER A 79 -0.25 -36.88 2.05
CA SER A 79 -1.26 -36.93 3.12
C SER A 79 -1.37 -35.63 3.92
N THR A 80 -0.59 -34.60 3.60
CA THR A 80 -0.65 -33.32 4.32
C THR A 80 -2.01 -32.68 4.13
N LYS A 81 -2.66 -32.34 5.25
CA LYS A 81 -3.87 -31.53 5.26
C LYS A 81 -3.49 -30.04 5.24
N PRO A 82 -4.26 -29.19 4.55
CA PRO A 82 -4.01 -27.75 4.55
C PRO A 82 -4.24 -27.16 5.95
N TRP A 83 -3.79 -25.92 6.16
CA TRP A 83 -4.12 -25.20 7.39
C TRP A 83 -5.64 -24.97 7.49
N ASN A 84 -6.28 -25.59 8.49
CA ASN A 84 -7.73 -25.50 8.72
C ASN A 84 -8.22 -24.04 8.85
N GLY A 85 -7.41 -23.16 9.44
CA GLY A 85 -7.72 -21.74 9.59
C GLY A 85 -7.50 -20.89 8.33
N GLY A 86 -6.86 -21.46 7.29
CA GLY A 86 -6.37 -20.71 6.13
C GLY A 86 -7.46 -19.97 5.36
N ARG A 87 -8.59 -20.64 5.09
CA ARG A 87 -9.72 -20.00 4.38
C ARG A 87 -10.31 -18.86 5.21
N SER A 88 -10.55 -19.10 6.50
CA SER A 88 -11.11 -18.10 7.41
C SER A 88 -10.19 -16.87 7.52
N MET A 89 -8.88 -17.07 7.60
CA MET A 89 -7.89 -15.99 7.62
C MET A 89 -7.84 -15.23 6.30
N LEU A 90 -7.76 -15.95 5.17
CA LEU A 90 -7.72 -15.34 3.84
C LEU A 90 -8.92 -14.42 3.60
N GLU A 91 -10.13 -14.86 3.96
CA GLU A 91 -11.33 -14.03 3.83
C GLU A 91 -11.29 -12.76 4.70
N THR A 92 -10.60 -12.80 5.84
CA THR A 92 -10.45 -11.61 6.71
C THR A 92 -9.43 -10.63 6.15
N ILE A 93 -8.34 -11.14 5.58
CA ILE A 93 -7.34 -10.32 4.89
C ILE A 93 -7.95 -9.69 3.64
N LYS A 94 -8.67 -10.47 2.82
CA LYS A 94 -9.32 -9.97 1.59
C LYS A 94 -10.33 -8.86 1.86
N LYS A 95 -11.10 -8.95 2.94
CA LYS A 95 -12.03 -7.90 3.37
C LYS A 95 -11.35 -6.73 4.10
N GLY A 96 -10.02 -6.74 4.16
CA GLY A 96 -9.26 -5.67 4.78
C GLY A 96 -9.21 -4.42 3.93
N HIS A 97 -9.36 -3.28 4.58
CA HIS A 97 -9.21 -1.95 3.99
C HIS A 97 -8.31 -1.13 4.92
N ILE A 98 -7.22 -0.58 4.39
CA ILE A 98 -6.29 0.27 5.14
C ILE A 98 -5.94 1.55 4.39
N THR A 99 -5.47 2.55 5.14
CA THR A 99 -4.83 3.75 4.59
C THR A 99 -3.40 3.82 5.09
N GLY A 100 -2.44 3.53 4.21
CA GLY A 100 -1.02 3.38 4.53
C GLY A 100 -0.12 4.41 3.82
N LEU A 101 1.08 3.97 3.45
CA LEU A 101 2.06 4.74 2.69
C LEU A 101 1.71 4.80 1.21
N THR A 102 1.08 3.77 0.66
CA THR A 102 0.66 3.71 -0.74
C THR A 102 -0.70 4.36 -1.00
N GLY A 103 -1.35 4.85 0.05
CA GLY A 103 -2.72 5.36 0.03
C GLY A 103 -3.71 4.32 0.49
N VAL A 104 -4.78 4.13 -0.26
CA VAL A 104 -5.76 3.08 0.04
C VAL A 104 -5.24 1.75 -0.48
N MET A 105 -5.26 0.73 0.37
CA MET A 105 -4.99 -0.65 -0.03
C MET A 105 -6.13 -1.55 0.44
N GLU A 106 -6.73 -2.26 -0.51
CA GLU A 106 -7.75 -3.28 -0.28
C GLU A 106 -7.64 -4.37 -1.34
N PHE A 107 -8.38 -5.46 -1.18
CA PHE A 107 -8.41 -6.55 -2.15
C PHE A 107 -9.81 -6.78 -2.69
N ARG A 108 -9.91 -6.93 -4.01
CA ARG A 108 -11.13 -7.35 -4.70
C ARG A 108 -11.42 -8.84 -4.52
N GLU A 109 -12.53 -9.29 -5.09
CA GLU A 109 -12.91 -10.71 -5.09
C GLU A 109 -11.86 -11.61 -5.74
N ASP A 110 -11.18 -11.14 -6.78
CA ASP A 110 -10.07 -11.81 -7.46
C ASP A 110 -8.72 -11.69 -6.71
N GLY A 111 -8.68 -10.92 -5.62
CA GLY A 111 -7.47 -10.66 -4.85
C GLY A 111 -6.58 -9.53 -5.38
N SER A 112 -7.03 -8.76 -6.38
CA SER A 112 -6.28 -7.62 -6.90
C SER A 112 -6.42 -6.38 -6.03
N ASN A 113 -5.37 -5.56 -5.96
CA ASN A 113 -5.45 -4.21 -5.40
C ASN A 113 -5.79 -3.21 -6.51
N PRO A 114 -6.96 -2.55 -6.47
CA PRO A 114 -7.44 -1.73 -7.57
C PRO A 114 -6.88 -0.30 -7.58
N TYR A 115 -6.20 0.14 -6.52
CA TYR A 115 -5.78 1.53 -6.35
C TYR A 115 -4.39 1.79 -6.90
N VAL A 116 -4.33 2.72 -7.85
CA VAL A 116 -3.08 3.27 -8.38
C VAL A 116 -3.29 4.69 -8.88
N GLN A 117 -2.32 5.55 -8.58
CA GLN A 117 -2.31 6.94 -9.03
C GLN A 117 -1.02 7.21 -9.79
N PHE A 118 -1.14 7.93 -10.90
CA PHE A 118 -0.02 8.37 -11.71
C PHE A 118 0.01 9.88 -11.79
N GLU A 119 1.20 10.42 -12.03
CA GLU A 119 1.35 11.79 -12.50
C GLU A 119 2.09 11.83 -13.82
N ILE A 120 1.68 12.79 -14.65
CA ILE A 120 2.30 13.12 -15.93
C ILE A 120 2.98 14.47 -15.76
N LEU A 121 4.29 14.48 -15.95
CA LEU A 121 5.13 15.68 -15.96
C LEU A 121 5.57 15.92 -17.41
N GLY A 122 5.06 16.98 -18.03
CA GLY A 122 5.41 17.38 -19.38
C GLY A 122 6.24 18.66 -19.36
N THR A 123 7.42 18.64 -19.97
CA THR A 123 8.16 19.87 -20.29
C THR A 123 7.91 20.25 -21.74
N SER A 124 7.42 21.47 -21.95
CA SER A 124 7.36 22.09 -23.28
C SER A 124 8.49 23.10 -23.40
N TYR A 125 9.24 23.02 -24.49
CA TYR A 125 10.24 24.00 -24.85
C TYR A 125 9.71 24.77 -26.05
N SER A 126 9.61 26.10 -25.92
CA SER A 126 9.33 27.01 -27.02
C SER A 126 10.48 28.00 -27.12
N GLU A 127 10.98 28.24 -28.33
CA GLU A 127 12.05 29.22 -28.59
C GLU A 127 11.67 30.64 -28.13
N THR A 128 10.37 30.95 -28.03
CA THR A 128 9.85 32.27 -27.64
C THR A 128 9.35 32.37 -26.19
N PHE A 129 8.99 31.26 -25.54
CA PHE A 129 8.35 31.27 -24.22
C PHE A 129 9.18 30.59 -23.11
N GLY A 130 10.39 30.09 -23.43
CA GLY A 130 11.25 29.40 -22.47
C GLY A 130 10.77 27.98 -22.14
N LYS A 131 11.28 27.42 -21.04
CA LYS A 131 10.97 26.06 -20.56
C LYS A 131 9.81 26.11 -19.57
N ASP A 132 8.66 25.55 -19.94
CA ASP A 132 7.49 25.40 -19.06
C ASP A 132 7.32 23.93 -18.63
N VAL A 133 6.82 23.69 -17.41
CA VAL A 133 6.55 22.35 -16.86
C VAL A 133 5.09 22.25 -16.46
N ARG A 134 4.34 21.40 -17.17
CA ARG A 134 2.94 21.09 -16.87
C ARG A 134 2.86 19.79 -16.07
N ARG A 135 2.05 19.80 -15.00
CA ARG A 135 1.80 18.65 -14.13
C ARG A 135 0.32 18.29 -14.14
N VAL A 136 0.01 17.05 -14.50
CA VAL A 136 -1.35 16.50 -14.46
C VAL A 136 -1.36 15.25 -13.58
N LYS A 137 -2.26 15.19 -12.60
CA LYS A 137 -2.47 14.01 -11.76
C LYS A 137 -3.63 13.20 -12.33
N ILE A 138 -3.43 11.91 -12.49
CA ILE A 138 -4.44 11.00 -13.04
C ILE A 138 -4.57 9.80 -12.09
N GLN A 139 -5.77 9.57 -11.60
CA GLN A 139 -6.10 8.37 -10.85
C GLN A 139 -6.70 7.35 -11.82
N PHE A 140 -6.09 6.19 -11.91
CA PHE A 140 -6.64 5.08 -12.71
C PHE A 140 -7.35 4.13 -11.76
N PHE A 141 -8.55 3.74 -12.15
CA PHE A 141 -9.25 2.60 -11.55
C PHE A 141 -9.19 1.49 -12.59
N PHE A 142 -8.37 0.48 -12.35
CA PHE A 142 -8.38 -0.70 -13.22
C PHE A 142 -9.66 -1.49 -12.93
N PRO A 143 -10.44 -1.93 -13.95
CA PRO A 143 -11.66 -2.70 -13.76
C PRO A 143 -11.41 -4.06 -13.12
#